data_AF-A0A7S2MBG1-F1
#
_entry.id   AF-A0A7S2MBG1-F1
#
_cell.length_a   1.000
_cell.length_b   1.000
_cell.length_c   1.000
_cell.angle_alpha   90.00
_cell.angle_beta   90.00
_cell.angle_gamma   90.00
#
_symmetry.space_group_name_H-M   'P 1'
#
loop_
_entity.id
_entity.type
_entity.pdbx_description
1 polymer ?
#
loop_
_entity_poly.entity_id
_entity_poly.type
_entity_poly.pdbx_seq_one_letter_code
_entity_poly.pdbx_strand_id
1 'polypeptide(L)'
;VRRFTPDKIAMKKRNREKDLRKWGALNSGTMDYLVLSGTNNTFWWTSDVVEGRNNAAIHFPHPGSVDVRGDHLYFISSSKKMLFVLNLTTNTYESSRTDAGVFDSQPGQIMQLLGRNSTNGNHMLYFCEDGVADVGLHGRKGNGDFFTILDHDWEELEADGLALSPNRKHMYVAFSDAGILYEITRDDGLPFEGSVLDIKYYR
;
A
#
# COMPACT_ATOMS: atom_id res chain seq x y z
N VAL A 1 -3.24 -11.55 -4.73
CA VAL A 1 -2.37 -10.75 -5.63
C VAL A 1 -2.20 -11.48 -6.96
N ARG A 2 -2.25 -10.78 -8.09
CA ARG A 2 -2.07 -11.33 -9.43
C ARG A 2 -0.95 -10.60 -10.17
N ARG A 3 -0.16 -11.30 -10.97
CA ARG A 3 0.90 -10.74 -11.80
C ARG A 3 0.53 -10.93 -13.26
N PHE A 4 0.36 -9.83 -13.98
CA PHE A 4 0.16 -9.85 -15.42
C PHE A 4 1.47 -9.62 -16.15
N THR A 5 1.81 -10.49 -17.11
CA THR A 5 2.99 -10.35 -17.97
C THR A 5 2.52 -10.14 -19.41
N PRO A 6 2.59 -8.90 -19.94
CA PRO A 6 2.28 -8.63 -21.33
C PRO A 6 3.12 -9.47 -22.29
N ASP A 7 2.53 -9.97 -23.37
CA ASP A 7 3.29 -10.68 -24.40
C ASP A 7 4.08 -9.72 -25.32
N LYS A 8 4.92 -10.30 -26.19
CA LYS A 8 5.75 -9.51 -27.13
C LYS A 8 4.93 -8.67 -28.11
N ILE A 9 3.70 -9.08 -28.44
CA ILE A 9 2.81 -8.36 -29.37
C ILE A 9 2.24 -7.12 -28.66
N ALA A 10 1.73 -7.30 -27.44
CA ALA A 10 1.24 -6.24 -26.57
C ALA A 10 2.32 -5.17 -26.32
N MET A 11 3.55 -5.60 -26.02
CA MET A 11 4.68 -4.69 -25.78
C MET A 11 5.13 -3.91 -27.02
N LYS A 12 5.07 -4.51 -28.22
CA LYS A 12 5.37 -3.80 -29.47
C LYS A 12 4.38 -2.67 -29.77
N LYS A 13 3.11 -2.84 -29.39
CA LYS A 13 2.08 -1.81 -29.56
C LYS A 13 2.30 -0.63 -28.61
N ARG A 14 2.68 -0.89 -27.35
CA ARG A 14 3.01 0.15 -26.36
C ARG A 14 3.99 1.19 -26.90
N ASN A 15 5.08 0.75 -27.53
CA ASN A 15 6.16 1.63 -27.97
C ASN A 15 5.82 2.50 -29.19
N ARG A 16 4.67 2.26 -29.84
CA ARG A 16 4.25 2.97 -31.06
C ARG A 16 3.03 3.84 -30.85
N GLU A 17 2.21 3.52 -29.85
CA GLU A 17 0.92 4.16 -29.63
C GLU A 17 1.05 5.38 -28.71
N LYS A 18 0.71 6.56 -29.25
CA LYS A 18 0.73 7.84 -28.52
C LYS A 18 -0.63 8.14 -27.84
N ASP A 19 -1.69 7.46 -28.24
CA ASP A 19 -3.01 7.56 -27.61
C ASP A 19 -3.12 6.55 -26.45
N LEU A 20 -3.13 7.05 -25.21
CA LEU A 20 -3.21 6.23 -23.99
C LEU A 20 -4.47 5.33 -23.97
N ARG A 21 -5.55 5.72 -24.67
CA ARG A 21 -6.78 4.90 -24.77
C ARG A 21 -6.62 3.65 -25.64
N LYS A 22 -5.52 3.58 -26.39
CA LYS A 22 -5.18 2.47 -27.31
C LYS A 22 -3.99 1.65 -26.80
N TRP A 23 -3.57 1.84 -25.55
CA TRP A 23 -2.49 1.06 -24.94
C TRP A 23 -2.87 -0.42 -24.85
N GLY A 24 -2.60 -1.14 -25.95
CA GLY A 24 -2.83 -2.58 -26.05
C GLY A 24 -1.85 -3.43 -25.26
N ALA A 25 -1.01 -2.80 -24.41
CA ALA A 25 -0.05 -3.47 -23.55
C ALA A 25 -0.73 -4.41 -22.54
N LEU A 26 -2.01 -4.16 -22.22
CA LEU A 26 -2.81 -5.00 -21.32
C LEU A 26 -3.76 -5.96 -22.06
N ASN A 27 -3.73 -5.98 -23.40
CA ASN A 27 -4.72 -6.73 -24.18
C ASN A 27 -4.33 -8.20 -24.43
N SER A 28 -3.08 -8.58 -24.16
CA SER A 28 -2.62 -9.97 -24.31
C SER A 28 -1.36 -10.24 -23.48
N GLY A 29 -1.30 -11.42 -22.85
CA GLY A 29 -0.25 -11.77 -21.89
C GLY A 29 -0.60 -13.01 -21.07
N THR A 30 0.22 -13.30 -20.06
CA THR A 30 -0.04 -14.36 -19.07
C THR A 30 -0.42 -13.77 -17.72
N MET A 31 -1.15 -14.55 -16.93
CA MET A 31 -1.54 -14.19 -15.57
C MET A 31 -1.03 -15.26 -14.61
N ASP A 32 -0.26 -14.83 -13.62
CA ASP A 32 0.17 -15.67 -12.51
C ASP A 32 -0.48 -15.21 -11.19
N TYR A 33 -0.49 -16.10 -10.21
CA TYR A 33 -1.09 -15.91 -8.90
C TYR A 33 -0.04 -16.13 -7.82
N LEU A 34 -0.02 -15.26 -6.81
CA LEU A 34 0.91 -15.36 -5.70
C LEU A 34 0.55 -16.55 -4.81
N VAL A 35 1.57 -17.33 -4.42
CA VAL A 35 1.45 -18.41 -3.44
C VAL A 35 2.47 -18.17 -2.33
N LEU A 36 2.01 -18.10 -1.08
CA LEU A 36 2.87 -18.02 0.11
C LEU A 36 3.03 -19.42 0.74
N SER A 37 4.26 -19.78 1.08
CA SER A 37 4.55 -20.92 1.96
C SER A 37 4.74 -20.43 3.39
N GLY A 38 3.85 -20.88 4.27
CA GLY A 38 3.92 -20.60 5.70
C GLY A 38 5.06 -21.33 6.44
N THR A 39 5.65 -22.36 5.83
CA THR A 39 6.66 -23.19 6.50
C THR A 39 8.05 -22.54 6.47
N ASN A 40 8.38 -21.87 5.37
CA ASN A 40 9.74 -21.36 5.12
C ASN A 40 9.78 -19.85 4.83
N ASN A 41 8.67 -19.12 5.02
CA ASN A 41 8.57 -17.69 4.67
C ASN A 41 9.02 -17.39 3.23
N THR A 42 8.65 -18.27 2.30
CA THR A 42 8.98 -18.15 0.86
C THR A 42 7.71 -17.99 0.04
N PHE A 43 7.84 -17.47 -1.17
CA PHE A 43 6.72 -17.34 -2.09
C PHE A 43 7.11 -17.70 -3.52
N TRP A 44 6.11 -18.00 -4.35
CA TRP A 44 6.27 -18.17 -5.78
C TRP A 44 5.03 -17.70 -6.52
N TRP A 45 5.10 -17.77 -7.85
CA TRP A 45 4.02 -17.43 -8.76
C TRP A 45 3.59 -18.69 -9.50
N THR A 46 2.30 -19.01 -9.46
CA THR A 46 1.70 -20.15 -10.17
C THR A 46 0.80 -19.65 -11.29
N SER A 47 0.72 -20.37 -12.40
CA SER A 47 -0.29 -20.13 -13.44
C SER A 47 -1.65 -20.79 -13.09
N ASP A 48 -1.68 -21.62 -12.05
CA ASP A 48 -2.90 -22.28 -11.58
C ASP A 48 -3.75 -21.32 -10.75
N VAL A 49 -4.87 -20.90 -11.32
CA VAL A 49 -5.82 -19.99 -10.67
C VAL A 49 -6.46 -20.59 -9.42
N VAL A 50 -6.66 -21.90 -9.38
CA VAL A 50 -7.30 -22.58 -8.24
C VAL A 50 -6.31 -22.65 -7.08
N GLU A 51 -5.07 -23.04 -7.34
CA GLU A 51 -3.99 -23.04 -6.34
C GLU A 51 -3.81 -21.63 -5.75
N GLY A 52 -3.65 -20.62 -6.60
CA GLY A 52 -3.45 -19.25 -6.17
C GLY A 52 -4.61 -18.68 -5.36
N ARG A 53 -5.87 -18.99 -5.73
CA ARG A 53 -7.06 -18.56 -4.99
C ARG A 53 -7.17 -19.25 -3.64
N ASN A 54 -6.95 -20.57 -3.60
CA ASN A 54 -7.00 -21.33 -2.35
C ASN A 54 -5.90 -20.87 -1.38
N ASN A 55 -4.68 -20.65 -1.88
CA ASN A 55 -3.60 -20.11 -1.05
C ASN A 55 -3.94 -18.70 -0.54
N ALA A 56 -4.44 -17.81 -1.40
CA ALA A 56 -4.85 -16.47 -1.00
C ALA A 56 -5.92 -16.46 0.10
N ALA A 57 -6.96 -17.30 -0.03
CA ALA A 57 -8.02 -17.42 0.97
C ALA A 57 -7.47 -17.85 2.35
N ILE A 58 -6.45 -18.69 2.36
CA ILE A 58 -5.80 -19.17 3.59
C ILE A 58 -4.85 -18.13 4.15
N HIS A 59 -4.00 -17.50 3.33
CA HIS A 59 -2.86 -16.72 3.81
C HIS A 59 -3.11 -15.21 3.86
N PHE A 60 -3.82 -14.64 2.89
CA PHE A 60 -4.04 -13.20 2.73
C PHE A 60 -5.42 -12.89 2.09
N PRO A 61 -6.55 -13.27 2.74
CA PRO A 61 -7.88 -12.95 2.23
C PRO A 61 -8.10 -11.44 2.13
N HIS A 62 -8.90 -11.00 1.15
CA HIS A 62 -9.17 -9.60 0.85
C HIS A 62 -7.89 -8.75 0.77
N PRO A 63 -7.00 -9.02 -0.21
CA PRO A 63 -5.82 -8.21 -0.38
C PRO A 63 -6.22 -6.78 -0.80
N GLY A 64 -5.77 -5.78 -0.04
CA GLY A 64 -5.99 -4.36 -0.31
C GLY A 64 -4.89 -3.77 -1.20
N SER A 65 -4.51 -2.51 -0.95
CA SER A 65 -3.47 -1.81 -1.72
C SER A 65 -2.17 -2.60 -1.85
N VAL A 66 -1.52 -2.41 -3.02
CA VAL A 66 -0.24 -2.99 -3.39
C VAL A 66 0.72 -1.87 -3.76
N ASP A 67 1.97 -1.98 -3.33
CA ASP A 67 3.05 -1.07 -3.71
C ASP A 67 4.32 -1.87 -4.06
N VAL A 68 5.18 -1.33 -4.92
CA VAL A 68 6.44 -1.96 -5.34
C VAL A 68 7.56 -0.95 -5.28
N ARG A 69 8.65 -1.33 -4.62
CA ARG A 69 9.83 -0.49 -4.52
C ARG A 69 11.13 -1.28 -4.46
N GLY A 70 12.04 -0.96 -5.37
CA GLY A 70 13.28 -1.71 -5.53
C GLY A 70 12.94 -3.17 -5.83
N ASP A 71 13.44 -4.05 -4.99
CA ASP A 71 13.15 -5.49 -5.01
C ASP A 71 12.08 -5.91 -3.99
N HIS A 72 11.32 -4.98 -3.42
CA HIS A 72 10.28 -5.30 -2.44
C HIS A 72 8.88 -4.98 -2.96
N LEU A 73 7.94 -5.90 -2.73
CA LEU A 73 6.50 -5.72 -2.99
C LEU A 73 5.76 -5.72 -1.66
N TYR A 74 4.95 -4.71 -1.43
CA TYR A 74 4.17 -4.50 -0.22
C TYR A 74 2.69 -4.70 -0.53
N PHE A 75 1.96 -5.39 0.33
CA PHE A 75 0.51 -5.42 0.26
C PHE A 75 -0.11 -5.75 1.61
N ILE A 76 -1.39 -5.42 1.78
CA ILE A 76 -2.16 -5.74 2.99
C ILE A 76 -3.19 -6.83 2.73
N SER A 77 -3.54 -7.54 3.80
CA SER A 77 -4.76 -8.34 3.91
C SER A 77 -5.62 -7.71 5.00
N SER A 78 -6.73 -7.06 4.61
CA SER A 78 -7.61 -6.36 5.54
C SER A 78 -8.23 -7.35 6.53
N SER A 79 -8.76 -8.46 6.02
CA SER A 79 -9.38 -9.51 6.84
C SER A 79 -8.45 -10.15 7.87
N LYS A 80 -7.14 -10.20 7.61
CA LYS A 80 -6.17 -10.70 8.59
C LYS A 80 -5.48 -9.60 9.39
N LYS A 81 -5.69 -8.32 9.03
CA LYS A 81 -4.96 -7.18 9.58
C LYS A 81 -3.44 -7.39 9.51
N MET A 82 -2.95 -7.75 8.33
CA MET A 82 -1.55 -8.10 8.09
C MET A 82 -0.96 -7.29 6.93
N LEU A 83 0.23 -6.74 7.14
CA LEU A 83 1.13 -6.24 6.09
C LEU A 83 2.04 -7.38 5.67
N PHE A 84 2.17 -7.59 4.37
CA PHE A 84 3.12 -8.49 3.74
C PHE A 84 4.19 -7.70 2.99
N VAL A 85 5.44 -8.09 3.18
CA VAL A 85 6.60 -7.51 2.48
C VAL A 85 7.34 -8.65 1.79
N LEU A 86 7.31 -8.68 0.46
CA LEU A 86 7.90 -9.72 -0.39
C LEU A 86 9.20 -9.22 -0.97
N ASN A 87 10.31 -9.91 -0.70
CA ASN A 87 11.57 -9.70 -1.40
C ASN A 87 11.58 -10.49 -2.72
N LEU A 88 11.48 -9.77 -3.82
CA LEU A 88 11.43 -10.28 -5.20
C LEU A 88 12.78 -10.85 -5.68
N THR A 89 13.90 -10.54 -5.01
CA THR A 89 15.23 -11.09 -5.32
C THR A 89 15.40 -12.48 -4.70
N THR A 90 15.05 -12.62 -3.42
CA THR A 90 15.27 -13.85 -2.64
C THR A 90 14.06 -14.79 -2.62
N ASN A 91 12.90 -14.34 -3.12
CA ASN A 91 11.61 -15.03 -3.03
C ASN A 91 11.21 -15.37 -1.59
N THR A 92 11.57 -14.51 -0.65
CA THR A 92 11.17 -14.60 0.76
C THR A 92 10.19 -13.50 1.12
N TYR A 93 9.36 -13.71 2.14
CA TYR A 93 8.48 -12.66 2.64
C TYR A 93 8.56 -12.57 4.16
N GLU A 94 8.29 -11.38 4.67
CA GLU A 94 7.95 -11.16 6.07
C GLU A 94 6.51 -10.64 6.16
N SER A 95 5.92 -10.78 7.34
CA SER A 95 4.58 -10.27 7.61
C SER A 95 4.48 -9.74 9.02
N SER A 96 3.75 -8.65 9.21
CA SER A 96 3.53 -8.02 10.51
C SER A 96 2.07 -7.63 10.66
N ARG A 97 1.54 -7.76 11.88
CA ARG A 97 0.21 -7.29 12.23
C ARG A 97 0.12 -5.78 12.03
N THR A 98 -0.98 -5.33 11.44
CA THR A 98 -1.29 -3.91 11.27
C THR A 98 -2.21 -3.39 12.35
N ASP A 99 -2.74 -4.24 13.22
CA ASP A 99 -3.53 -3.84 14.39
C ASP A 99 -2.71 -3.81 15.70
N ALA A 100 -1.40 -3.94 15.58
CA ALA A 100 -0.47 -3.73 16.69
C ALA A 100 -0.03 -2.26 16.68
N GLY A 101 -0.76 -1.37 17.38
CA GLY A 101 -0.42 0.06 17.43
C GLY A 101 -1.61 0.99 17.65
N VAL A 102 -1.70 2.03 16.82
CA VAL A 102 -2.63 3.18 16.93
C VAL A 102 -3.85 3.09 16.00
N PHE A 103 -4.13 1.91 15.45
CA PHE A 103 -5.23 1.69 14.52
C PHE A 103 -6.49 1.31 15.28
N ASP A 104 -7.57 2.06 15.08
CA ASP A 104 -8.88 1.75 15.65
C ASP A 104 -9.73 0.90 14.67
N SER A 105 -9.37 0.91 13.38
CA SER A 105 -10.04 0.19 12.29
C SER A 105 -9.07 -0.70 11.46
N GLN A 106 -9.49 -1.17 10.27
CA GLN A 106 -8.65 -1.99 9.39
C GLN A 106 -7.92 -1.09 8.38
N PRO A 107 -6.63 -1.26 8.09
CA PRO A 107 -6.02 -0.53 6.98
C PRO A 107 -6.63 -1.03 5.67
N GLY A 108 -7.32 -0.15 4.94
CA GLY A 108 -7.87 -0.40 3.60
C GLY A 108 -6.88 -0.08 2.50
N GLN A 109 -6.06 0.95 2.71
CA GLN A 109 -5.02 1.35 1.77
C GLN A 109 -3.65 1.58 2.38
N ILE A 110 -2.62 1.41 1.55
CA ILE A 110 -1.22 1.71 1.86
C ILE A 110 -0.65 2.63 0.79
N MET A 111 0.03 3.68 1.22
CA MET A 111 0.95 4.44 0.39
C MET A 111 2.32 4.53 1.09
N GLN A 112 3.38 3.96 0.50
CA GLN A 112 4.73 4.15 1.05
C GLN A 112 5.32 5.48 0.59
N LEU A 113 5.85 6.27 1.53
CA LEU A 113 6.77 7.36 1.21
C LEU A 113 8.21 7.01 1.51
N LEU A 114 9.01 7.59 0.66
CA LEU A 114 10.41 7.38 0.57
C LEU A 114 11.08 8.72 0.82
N GLY A 115 11.62 9.00 2.01
CA GLY A 115 12.36 10.24 2.23
C GLY A 115 13.46 10.45 1.17
N ARG A 116 13.61 11.67 0.62
CA ARG A 116 14.55 11.97 -0.49
C ARG A 116 15.98 11.45 -0.25
N ASN A 117 16.34 11.18 1.00
CA ASN A 117 17.63 10.64 1.44
C ASN A 117 17.46 9.30 2.21
N SER A 118 16.86 8.30 1.57
CA SER A 118 16.64 6.96 2.10
C SER A 118 17.88 6.07 2.04
N THR A 119 18.99 6.53 2.61
CA THR A 119 20.17 5.69 2.85
C THR A 119 20.19 5.14 4.28
N ASN A 120 19.37 5.68 5.20
CA ASN A 120 19.52 5.44 6.64
C ASN A 120 18.20 5.05 7.36
N GLY A 121 17.41 4.11 6.84
CA GLY A 121 16.27 3.55 7.62
C GLY A 121 15.07 4.50 7.85
N ASN A 122 15.04 5.70 7.25
CA ASN A 122 13.92 6.63 7.29
C ASN A 122 12.87 6.33 6.20
N HIS A 123 12.37 5.10 6.17
CA HIS A 123 11.24 4.73 5.31
C HIS A 123 9.95 5.00 6.11
N MET A 124 8.95 5.60 5.48
CA MET A 124 7.64 5.76 6.10
C MET A 124 6.56 5.10 5.25
N LEU A 125 5.74 4.27 5.87
CA LEU A 125 4.52 3.75 5.26
C LEU A 125 3.37 4.60 5.77
N TYR A 126 2.43 4.98 4.90
CA TYR A 126 1.16 5.61 5.28
C TYR A 126 0.05 4.62 5.04
N PHE A 127 -0.94 4.64 5.91
CA PHE A 127 -2.07 3.73 5.93
C PHE A 127 -3.34 4.55 6.04
N CYS A 128 -4.24 4.38 5.08
CA CYS A 128 -5.60 4.87 5.22
C CYS A 128 -6.43 3.73 5.78
N GLU A 129 -7.15 3.99 6.87
CA GLU A 129 -8.11 3.03 7.40
C GLU A 129 -9.40 3.00 6.56
N ASP A 130 -9.94 1.79 6.47
CA ASP A 130 -11.23 1.43 5.89
C ASP A 130 -12.06 0.83 7.04
N GLY A 131 -13.17 1.48 7.37
CA GLY A 131 -13.95 1.18 8.56
C GLY A 131 -15.22 2.02 8.69
N VAL A 132 -16.22 1.49 9.40
CA VAL A 132 -17.53 2.15 9.56
C VAL A 132 -17.56 3.23 10.66
N ALA A 133 -16.48 3.39 11.42
CA ALA A 133 -16.26 4.41 12.45
C ALA A 133 -14.75 4.52 12.74
N ASP A 134 -14.31 5.68 13.21
CA ASP A 134 -12.91 5.97 13.61
C ASP A 134 -11.90 5.64 12.49
N VAL A 135 -12.07 6.29 11.33
CA VAL A 135 -11.13 6.15 10.20
C VAL A 135 -9.98 7.15 10.34
N GLY A 136 -8.77 6.62 10.53
CA GLY A 136 -7.57 7.43 10.64
C GLY A 136 -6.65 7.36 9.41
N LEU A 137 -5.80 8.37 9.33
CA LEU A 137 -4.58 8.31 8.53
C LEU A 137 -3.38 8.14 9.47
N HIS A 138 -2.71 7.00 9.32
CA HIS A 138 -1.56 6.64 10.13
C HIS A 138 -0.30 6.51 9.29
N GLY A 139 0.85 6.58 9.95
CA GLY A 139 2.13 6.24 9.37
C GLY A 139 2.89 5.23 10.21
N ARG A 140 3.84 4.54 9.59
CA ARG A 140 4.81 3.63 10.24
C ARG A 140 6.21 4.00 9.82
N LYS A 141 7.07 4.25 10.80
CA LYS A 141 8.50 4.52 10.62
C LYS A 141 9.26 3.24 10.28
N GLY A 142 10.45 3.39 9.71
CA GLY A 142 11.27 2.25 9.28
C GLY A 142 11.77 1.37 10.42
N ASN A 143 11.77 1.87 11.67
CA ASN A 143 12.03 1.10 12.88
C ASN A 143 10.81 0.29 13.37
N GLY A 144 9.65 0.44 12.74
CA GLY A 144 8.42 -0.27 13.07
C GLY A 144 7.38 0.55 13.84
N ASP A 145 7.74 1.73 14.36
CA ASP A 145 6.84 2.55 15.17
C ASP A 145 5.70 3.15 14.35
N PHE A 146 4.47 3.08 14.86
CA PHE A 146 3.32 3.73 14.25
C PHE A 146 3.05 5.12 14.85
N PHE A 147 2.47 6.02 14.06
CA PHE A 147 2.03 7.35 14.46
C PHE A 147 0.75 7.74 13.71
N THR A 148 -0.02 8.68 14.24
CA THR A 148 -1.24 9.18 13.60
C THR A 148 -1.00 10.56 12.99
N ILE A 149 -1.62 10.84 11.85
CA ILE A 149 -1.58 12.13 11.14
C ILE A 149 -2.92 12.82 11.21
N LEU A 150 -3.98 12.05 11.02
CA LEU A 150 -5.35 12.47 11.17
C LEU A 150 -6.04 11.34 11.92
N ASP A 151 -6.61 11.69 13.06
CA ASP A 151 -7.49 10.83 13.85
C ASP A 151 -8.85 11.53 13.81
N HIS A 152 -9.87 10.91 13.22
CA HIS A 152 -11.14 11.58 12.99
C HIS A 152 -12.32 10.84 13.62
N ASP A 153 -13.06 11.55 14.48
CA ASP A 153 -14.29 11.10 15.15
C ASP A 153 -15.57 11.40 14.32
N TRP A 154 -15.49 11.34 12.99
CA TRP A 154 -16.64 11.58 12.09
C TRP A 154 -17.03 10.32 11.32
N GLU A 155 -18.32 10.23 10.94
CA GLU A 155 -18.93 9.17 10.13
C GLU A 155 -18.43 9.15 8.66
N GLU A 156 -17.14 9.45 8.42
CA GLU A 156 -16.51 9.25 7.11
C GLU A 156 -16.09 7.78 7.03
N LEU A 157 -16.48 7.08 5.96
CA LEU A 157 -16.54 5.62 5.95
C LEU A 157 -15.32 4.95 5.28
N GLU A 158 -14.54 5.66 4.46
CA GLU A 158 -13.40 5.07 3.77
C GLU A 158 -12.40 6.13 3.29
N ALA A 159 -11.15 6.03 3.75
CA ALA A 159 -10.04 6.82 3.22
C ALA A 159 -9.33 6.04 2.11
N ASP A 160 -9.41 6.56 0.89
CA ASP A 160 -9.37 5.74 -0.32
C ASP A 160 -8.48 6.30 -1.44
N GLY A 161 -7.79 7.40 -1.14
CA GLY A 161 -6.76 7.94 -2.00
C GLY A 161 -5.80 8.78 -1.19
N LEU A 162 -4.50 8.57 -1.40
CA LEU A 162 -3.47 9.36 -0.77
C LEU A 162 -2.45 9.81 -1.83
N ALA A 163 -2.08 11.08 -1.79
CA ALA A 163 -1.04 11.64 -2.64
C ALA A 163 -0.22 12.69 -1.88
N LEU A 164 1.02 12.91 -2.31
CA LEU A 164 1.84 14.02 -1.84
C LEU A 164 2.20 14.98 -2.96
N SER A 165 2.31 16.26 -2.61
CA SER A 165 3.01 17.26 -3.41
C SER A 165 4.48 16.88 -3.67
N PRO A 166 5.11 17.37 -4.76
CA PRO A 166 6.50 17.04 -5.09
C PRO A 166 7.54 17.40 -4.02
N ASN A 167 7.28 18.47 -3.25
CA ASN A 167 8.12 18.89 -2.13
C ASN A 167 7.72 18.24 -0.79
N ARG A 168 6.67 17.41 -0.82
CA ARG A 168 6.15 16.63 0.31
C ARG A 168 5.66 17.46 1.49
N LYS A 169 5.35 18.73 1.30
CA LYS A 169 4.81 19.62 2.35
C LYS A 169 3.29 19.62 2.43
N HIS A 170 2.65 19.15 1.37
CA HIS A 170 1.20 18.99 1.25
C HIS A 170 0.89 17.52 1.03
N MET A 171 0.00 16.99 1.86
CA MET A 171 -0.56 15.65 1.76
C MET A 171 -2.05 15.77 1.39
N TYR A 172 -2.47 15.04 0.37
CA TYR A 172 -3.83 15.02 -0.12
C TYR A 172 -4.46 13.67 0.20
N VAL A 173 -5.63 13.67 0.83
CA VAL A 173 -6.32 12.45 1.24
C VAL A 173 -7.78 12.53 0.80
N ALA A 174 -8.22 11.54 0.05
CA ALA A 174 -9.61 11.42 -0.40
C ALA A 174 -10.38 10.48 0.52
N PHE A 175 -11.54 10.93 0.98
CA PHE A 175 -12.54 10.11 1.67
C PHE A 175 -13.68 9.88 0.69
N SER A 176 -13.68 8.69 0.07
CA SER A 176 -14.46 8.40 -1.14
C SER A 176 -15.96 8.44 -0.88
N ASP A 177 -16.41 7.85 0.22
CA ASP A 177 -17.82 7.79 0.60
C ASP A 177 -18.41 9.15 0.98
N ALA A 178 -17.59 10.02 1.58
CA ALA A 178 -17.99 11.40 1.92
C ALA A 178 -17.85 12.36 0.73
N GLY A 179 -17.10 11.98 -0.31
CA GLY A 179 -16.75 12.86 -1.43
C GLY A 179 -15.85 14.03 -1.03
N ILE A 180 -15.05 13.86 0.03
CA ILE A 180 -14.20 14.91 0.60
C ILE A 180 -12.74 14.69 0.18
N LEU A 181 -12.05 15.79 -0.12
CA LEU A 181 -10.60 15.81 -0.36
C LEU A 181 -9.94 16.77 0.63
N TYR A 182 -9.12 16.22 1.54
CA TYR A 182 -8.34 17.02 2.46
C TYR A 182 -6.99 17.41 1.86
N GLU A 183 -6.53 18.60 2.19
CA GLU A 183 -5.13 19.00 2.13
C GLU A 183 -4.61 19.14 3.55
N ILE A 184 -3.59 18.35 3.90
CA ILE A 184 -2.93 18.36 5.20
C ILE A 184 -1.56 18.99 5.01
N THR A 185 -1.29 20.02 5.81
CA THR A 185 0.00 20.72 5.90
C THR A 185 0.50 20.72 7.34
N ARG A 186 1.79 21.00 7.52
CA ARG A 186 2.40 21.19 8.84
C ARG A 186 2.75 22.65 9.06
N ASP A 187 2.44 23.18 10.23
CA ASP A 187 2.76 24.56 10.62
C ASP A 187 4.27 24.82 10.67
N ASP A 188 5.07 23.78 10.95
CA ASP A 188 6.53 23.86 10.93
C ASP A 188 7.13 23.90 9.51
N GLY A 189 6.30 23.76 8.49
CA GLY A 189 6.69 23.79 7.08
C GLY A 189 7.63 22.65 6.67
N LEU A 190 7.79 21.62 7.51
CA LEU A 190 8.60 20.45 7.20
C LEU A 190 7.83 19.46 6.30
N PRO A 191 8.53 18.64 5.51
CA PRO A 191 7.90 17.63 4.69
C PRO A 191 7.42 16.41 5.50
N PHE A 192 6.42 15.69 4.99
CA PHE A 192 5.93 14.41 5.49
C PHE A 192 6.92 13.25 5.21
N GLU A 193 8.22 13.48 5.38
CA GLU A 193 9.28 12.50 5.12
C GLU A 193 10.35 12.44 6.22
N GLY A 194 10.22 13.25 7.28
CA GLY A 194 11.18 13.34 8.39
C GLY A 194 10.84 12.47 9.60
N SER A 195 11.86 12.21 10.44
CA SER A 195 11.75 11.44 11.71
C SER A 195 10.88 12.10 12.79
N VAL A 196 10.43 13.34 12.56
CA VAL A 196 9.63 14.17 13.48
C VAL A 196 8.18 14.26 12.97
N LEU A 197 7.56 13.10 12.76
CA LEU A 197 6.10 12.96 12.73
C LEU A 197 5.72 12.29 14.06
N ASP A 198 5.41 13.12 15.05
CA ASP A 198 4.73 12.74 16.29
C ASP A 198 3.62 13.78 16.48
N ILE A 199 2.61 13.72 15.61
CA ILE A 199 1.44 14.59 15.72
C ILE A 199 0.50 13.87 16.67
N LYS A 200 0.56 14.26 17.95
CA LYS A 200 -0.48 13.90 18.92
C LYS A 200 -1.51 15.01 18.92
N TYR A 201 -2.73 14.71 18.48
CA TYR A 201 -3.85 15.55 18.82
C TYR A 201 -4.27 15.25 20.26
N TYR A 202 -4.49 16.30 21.03
CA TYR A 202 -5.28 16.20 22.25
C TYR A 202 -6.75 16.31 21.84
N ARG A 203 -7.58 15.38 22.33
CA ARG A 203 -9.04 15.54 22.35
C ARG A 203 -9.44 16.79 23.12
#